data_AF-H8KUJ8-F1
#
_entry.id   AF-H8KUJ8-F1
#
_cell.length_a   1.000
_cell.length_b   1.000
_cell.length_c   1.000
_cell.angle_alpha   90.00
_cell.angle_beta   90.00
_cell.angle_gamma   90.00
#
_symmetry.space_group_name_H-M   'P 1'
#
loop_
_entity.id
_entity.type
_entity.pdbx_description
1 polymer ?
#
loop_
_entity_poly.entity_id
_entity_poly.type
_entity_poly.pdbx_seq_one_letter_code
_entity_poly.pdbx_strand_id
1 'polypeptide(L)'
;MIRFTTILILLIASLSCKNQSINEIRIKKIGQALIQIDATTDRSSIHDITYVGEGLLNEISQLKIHSNNRYEHSVRSGDIIKPFGDNTADCILTIDTDYKDIEIRLVYNPDNNKYDILGWRALAKNK
;
A
#
# COMPACT_ATOMS: atom_id res chain seq x y z
N MET A 1 -46.12 19.44 -22.13
CA MET A 1 -45.74 18.00 -22.13
C MET A 1 -44.23 17.89 -22.26
N ILE A 2 -43.53 18.04 -21.14
CA ILE A 2 -42.08 17.83 -21.10
C ILE A 2 -41.88 16.31 -21.07
N ARG A 3 -41.15 15.80 -22.06
CA ARG A 3 -40.99 14.37 -22.31
C ARG A 3 -40.20 13.76 -21.14
N PHE A 4 -40.90 13.00 -20.29
CA PHE A 4 -40.35 12.28 -19.15
C PHE A 4 -39.28 11.22 -19.50
N THR A 5 -39.04 10.97 -20.79
CA THR A 5 -38.08 9.97 -21.27
C THR A 5 -36.63 10.43 -21.24
N THR A 6 -36.34 11.74 -21.16
CA THR A 6 -34.95 12.25 -21.21
C THR A 6 -34.22 12.20 -19.87
N ILE A 7 -34.95 12.08 -18.75
CA ILE A 7 -34.36 12.10 -17.39
C ILE A 7 -33.78 10.73 -16.98
N LEU A 8 -34.28 9.63 -17.56
CA LEU A 8 -33.87 8.28 -17.17
C LEU A 8 -32.45 7.88 -17.66
N ILE A 9 -31.96 8.51 -18.74
CA ILE A 9 -30.67 8.16 -19.34
C ILE A 9 -29.48 8.78 -18.57
N LEU A 10 -29.68 9.88 -17.84
CA LEU A 10 -28.60 10.51 -17.05
C LEU A 10 -28.27 9.78 -15.74
N LEU A 11 -29.17 8.94 -15.22
CA LEU A 11 -28.98 8.29 -13.91
C LEU A 11 -28.09 7.03 -13.96
N ILE A 12 -27.85 6.48 -15.16
CA ILE A 12 -27.11 5.22 -15.33
C ILE A 12 -25.59 5.47 -15.44
N ALA A 13 -25.17 6.72 -15.67
CA ALA A 13 -23.77 7.08 -15.84
C ALA A 13 -22.97 7.21 -14.52
N SER A 14 -23.62 7.14 -13.36
CA SER A 14 -22.98 7.35 -12.04
C SER A 14 -22.65 6.08 -11.26
N LEU A 15 -22.76 4.89 -11.86
CA LEU A 15 -22.50 3.61 -11.15
C LEU A 15 -21.18 2.91 -11.52
N SER A 16 -20.38 3.47 -12.44
CA SER A 16 -19.01 2.99 -12.65
C SER A 16 -18.05 3.63 -11.65
N CYS A 17 -18.38 3.54 -10.36
CA CYS A 17 -17.34 3.51 -9.32
C CYS A 17 -16.57 2.22 -9.59
N LYS A 18 -15.44 2.35 -10.27
CA LYS A 18 -14.55 1.22 -10.58
C LYS A 18 -14.05 0.70 -9.23
N ASN A 19 -14.73 -0.31 -8.68
CA ASN A 19 -14.22 -1.10 -7.56
C ASN A 19 -12.98 -1.82 -8.08
N GLN A 20 -11.85 -1.12 -8.07
CA GLN A 20 -10.59 -1.73 -8.38
C GLN A 20 -10.29 -2.71 -7.24
N SER A 21 -10.42 -4.00 -7.53
CA SER A 21 -10.14 -5.03 -6.55
C SER A 21 -8.66 -4.96 -6.17
N ILE A 22 -8.41 -4.86 -4.86
CA ILE A 22 -7.06 -4.86 -4.30
C ILE A 22 -6.40 -6.20 -4.64
N ASN A 23 -5.24 -6.16 -5.32
CA ASN A 23 -4.49 -7.36 -5.67
C ASN A 23 -3.54 -7.71 -4.52
N GLU A 24 -4.08 -8.39 -3.51
CA GLU A 24 -3.37 -8.75 -2.28
C GLU A 24 -2.08 -9.54 -2.55
N ILE A 25 -2.08 -10.47 -3.51
CA ILE A 25 -0.89 -11.28 -3.85
C ILE A 25 0.25 -10.37 -4.32
N ARG A 26 -0.06 -9.42 -5.20
CA ARG A 26 0.90 -8.45 -5.73
C ARG A 26 1.45 -7.55 -4.62
N ILE A 27 0.59 -7.10 -3.72
CA ILE A 27 0.97 -6.25 -2.59
C ILE A 27 1.83 -7.02 -1.57
N LYS A 28 1.55 -8.30 -1.31
CA LYS A 28 2.41 -9.13 -0.45
C LYS A 28 3.80 -9.31 -1.05
N LYS A 29 3.92 -9.46 -2.37
CA LYS A 29 5.22 -9.52 -3.07
C LYS A 29 6.02 -8.24 -2.91
N ILE A 30 5.37 -7.07 -2.86
CA ILE A 30 6.02 -5.81 -2.50
C ILE A 30 6.66 -5.91 -1.11
N GLY A 31 5.92 -6.39 -0.11
CA GLY A 31 6.43 -6.57 1.26
C GLY A 31 7.62 -7.52 1.33
N GLN A 32 7.56 -8.63 0.60
CA GLN A 32 8.67 -9.58 0.48
C GLN A 32 9.89 -8.94 -0.17
N ALA A 33 9.70 -8.21 -1.27
CA ALA A 33 10.76 -7.53 -1.99
C ALA A 33 11.44 -6.46 -1.11
N LEU A 34 10.67 -5.69 -0.33
CA LEU A 34 11.22 -4.69 0.60
C LEU A 34 12.21 -5.33 1.59
N ILE A 35 11.87 -6.47 2.19
CA ILE A 35 12.74 -7.18 3.14
C ILE A 35 13.99 -7.76 2.47
N GLN A 36 13.89 -8.10 1.19
CA GLN A 36 15.00 -8.62 0.40
C GLN A 36 15.92 -7.53 -0.18
N ILE A 37 15.58 -6.24 -0.02
CA ILE A 37 16.51 -5.18 -0.43
C ILE A 37 17.74 -5.21 0.48
N ASP A 38 18.89 -5.39 -0.15
CA ASP A 38 20.19 -5.19 0.48
C ASP A 38 20.75 -3.82 0.08
N ALA A 39 21.68 -3.29 0.87
CA ALA A 39 22.28 -1.98 0.65
C ALA A 39 22.95 -1.82 -0.72
N THR A 40 23.28 -2.94 -1.38
CA THR A 40 23.94 -3.03 -2.69
C THR A 40 22.97 -3.25 -3.85
N THR A 41 21.70 -3.55 -3.58
CA THR A 41 20.70 -3.82 -4.63
C THR A 41 20.21 -2.50 -5.21
N ASP A 42 20.12 -2.44 -6.54
CA ASP A 42 19.54 -1.32 -7.25
C ASP A 42 18.13 -1.02 -6.69
N ARG A 43 18.01 0.10 -5.96
CA ARG A 43 16.79 0.52 -5.26
C ARG A 43 15.62 0.77 -6.23
N SER A 44 15.88 0.78 -7.54
CA SER A 44 14.85 0.85 -8.58
C SER A 44 14.11 -0.48 -8.83
N SER A 45 14.49 -1.59 -8.16
CA SER A 45 14.08 -2.93 -8.60
C SER A 45 12.86 -3.57 -7.91
N ILE A 46 12.09 -2.86 -7.06
CA ILE A 46 10.78 -3.41 -6.68
C ILE A 46 9.82 -3.17 -7.84
N HIS A 47 9.63 -4.20 -8.67
CA HIS A 47 8.89 -4.11 -9.92
C HIS A 47 7.52 -3.42 -9.79
N ASP A 48 6.82 -3.66 -8.67
CA ASP A 48 5.46 -3.19 -8.42
C ASP A 48 5.38 -1.88 -7.62
N ILE A 49 6.50 -1.21 -7.33
CA ILE A 49 6.53 0.13 -6.69
C ILE A 49 7.20 1.14 -7.62
N THR A 50 6.67 2.37 -7.65
CA THR A 50 7.27 3.49 -8.38
C THR A 50 8.58 3.95 -7.75
N TYR A 51 8.57 4.20 -6.44
CA TYR A 51 9.72 4.68 -5.69
C TYR A 51 9.63 4.29 -4.21
N VAL A 52 10.76 3.96 -3.59
CA VAL A 52 10.88 3.72 -2.14
C VAL A 52 11.75 4.80 -1.52
N GLY A 53 11.18 5.60 -0.62
CA GLY A 53 11.90 6.67 0.07
C GLY A 53 12.93 6.15 1.07
N GLU A 54 14.00 6.91 1.28
CA GLU A 54 15.13 6.54 2.15
C GLU A 54 14.71 6.24 3.60
N GLY A 55 13.72 6.98 4.13
CA GLY A 55 13.21 6.73 5.48
C GLY A 55 12.65 5.31 5.65
N LEU A 56 11.88 4.83 4.66
CA LEU A 56 11.34 3.46 4.70
C LEU A 56 12.47 2.44 4.53
N LEU A 57 13.43 2.68 3.65
CA LEU A 57 14.60 1.80 3.49
C LEU A 57 15.42 1.66 4.77
N ASN A 58 15.65 2.77 5.47
CA ASN A 58 16.33 2.78 6.76
C ASN A 58 15.55 1.97 7.79
N GLU A 59 14.23 2.15 7.85
CA GLU A 59 13.38 1.44 8.78
C GLU A 59 13.34 -0.08 8.50
N ILE A 60 13.25 -0.48 7.24
CA ILE A 60 13.36 -1.87 6.81
C ILE A 60 14.72 -2.46 7.19
N SER A 61 15.81 -1.69 7.02
CA SER A 61 17.14 -2.12 7.46
C SER A 61 17.21 -2.31 8.97
N GLN A 62 16.57 -1.43 9.76
CA GLN A 62 16.46 -1.58 11.20
C GLN A 62 15.65 -2.81 11.60
N LEU A 63 14.55 -3.12 10.90
CA LEU A 63 13.82 -4.37 11.10
C LEU A 63 14.73 -5.57 10.89
N LYS A 64 15.45 -5.61 9.76
CA LYS A 64 16.34 -6.74 9.42
C LYS A 64 17.41 -7.01 10.49
N ILE A 65 17.90 -5.96 11.15
CA ILE A 65 18.92 -6.07 12.21
C ILE A 65 18.34 -6.62 13.51
N HIS A 66 17.10 -6.26 13.86
CA HIS A 66 16.53 -6.51 15.19
C HIS A 66 15.50 -7.65 15.25
N SER A 67 14.96 -8.08 14.11
CA SER A 67 13.99 -9.17 14.02
C SER A 67 14.67 -10.53 13.90
N ASN A 68 14.06 -11.59 14.41
CA ASN A 68 14.56 -12.97 14.28
C ASN A 68 14.31 -13.59 12.89
N ASN A 69 14.43 -12.79 11.82
CA ASN A 69 14.15 -13.17 10.43
C ASN A 69 12.75 -13.77 10.18
N ARG A 70 11.76 -13.39 11.01
CA ARG A 70 10.36 -13.75 10.82
C ARG A 70 9.60 -12.51 10.37
N TYR A 71 9.12 -12.56 9.12
CA TYR A 71 8.36 -11.50 8.50
C TYR A 71 7.06 -12.08 7.98
N GLU A 72 5.95 -11.59 8.50
CA GLU A 72 4.63 -11.87 7.97
C GLU A 72 4.11 -10.64 7.22
N HIS A 73 3.23 -10.86 6.25
CA HIS A 73 2.68 -9.80 5.42
C HIS A 73 1.16 -9.88 5.42
N SER A 74 0.51 -8.80 5.84
CA SER A 74 -0.95 -8.66 5.79
C SER A 74 -1.33 -7.44 4.97
N VAL A 75 -2.51 -7.49 4.34
CA VAL A 75 -3.03 -6.40 3.49
C VAL A 75 -4.44 -6.10 3.94
N ARG A 76 -4.74 -4.81 4.13
CA ARG A 76 -6.11 -4.35 4.38
C ARG A 76 -6.48 -3.23 3.42
N SER A 77 -7.75 -3.22 3.02
CA SER A 77 -8.31 -2.15 2.20
C SER A 77 -8.44 -0.84 2.97
N GLY A 78 -8.34 0.27 2.25
CA GLY A 78 -8.46 1.62 2.78
C GLY A 78 -7.18 2.12 3.41
N ASP A 79 -7.33 3.11 4.29
CA ASP A 79 -6.21 3.89 4.82
C ASP A 79 -6.00 3.68 6.33
N ILE A 80 -4.91 4.23 6.85
CA ILE A 80 -4.66 4.38 8.27
C ILE A 80 -5.70 5.36 8.86
N ILE A 81 -6.17 5.08 10.07
CA ILE A 81 -7.10 5.95 10.77
C ILE A 81 -6.41 7.29 11.10
N LYS A 82 -7.18 8.39 11.02
CA LYS A 82 -6.72 9.73 11.44
C LYS A 82 -6.09 9.71 12.85
N PRO A 83 -5.05 10.53 13.11
CA PRO A 83 -4.55 11.61 12.26
C PRO A 83 -3.48 11.20 11.23
N PHE A 84 -3.14 9.90 11.13
CA PHE A 84 -2.00 9.46 10.33
C PHE A 84 -2.33 9.16 8.86
N GLY A 85 -3.61 8.89 8.55
CA GLY A 85 -4.11 8.79 7.19
C GLY A 85 -4.98 9.99 6.80
N ASP A 86 -5.08 10.22 5.50
CA ASP A 86 -5.84 11.28 4.85
C ASP A 86 -6.96 10.73 3.94
N ASN A 87 -7.18 9.41 3.95
CA ASN A 87 -8.12 8.64 3.14
C ASN A 87 -7.79 8.59 1.64
N THR A 88 -6.54 8.80 1.25
CA THR A 88 -6.12 8.68 -0.16
C THR A 88 -5.43 7.36 -0.48
N ALA A 89 -5.16 6.50 0.51
CA ALA A 89 -4.60 5.17 0.26
C ALA A 89 -5.68 4.18 -0.17
N ASP A 90 -5.38 3.35 -1.16
CA ASP A 90 -6.24 2.24 -1.58
C ASP A 90 -6.14 1.08 -0.59
N CYS A 91 -4.94 0.84 -0.06
CA CYS A 91 -4.67 -0.24 0.87
C CYS A 91 -3.46 0.05 1.75
N ILE A 92 -3.39 -0.70 2.85
CA ILE A 92 -2.25 -0.76 3.76
C ILE A 92 -1.62 -2.14 3.64
N LEU A 93 -0.31 -2.17 3.37
CA LEU A 93 0.54 -3.35 3.54
C LEU A 93 1.17 -3.28 4.94
N THR A 94 0.97 -4.31 5.75
CA THR A 94 1.66 -4.45 7.02
C THR A 94 2.77 -5.50 6.88
N ILE A 95 3.96 -5.15 7.36
CA ILE A 95 5.06 -6.09 7.59
C ILE A 95 5.09 -6.35 9.09
N ASP A 96 4.64 -7.53 9.49
CA ASP A 96 4.53 -7.97 10.86
C ASP A 96 5.84 -8.67 11.28
N THR A 97 6.43 -8.26 12.40
CA THR A 97 7.67 -8.86 12.93
C THR A 97 7.60 -9.09 14.44
N ASP A 98 8.63 -9.67 15.03
CA ASP A 98 8.77 -9.83 16.48
C ASP A 98 9.35 -8.61 17.21
N TYR A 99 9.82 -7.60 16.46
CA TYR A 99 10.39 -6.37 17.00
C TYR A 99 9.40 -5.20 16.95
N LYS A 100 8.91 -4.86 15.77
CA LYS A 100 7.88 -3.84 15.51
C LYS A 100 7.20 -4.14 14.17
N ASP A 101 5.96 -3.69 14.02
CA ASP A 101 5.26 -3.83 12.75
C ASP A 101 5.42 -2.53 11.94
N ILE A 102 5.40 -2.62 10.61
CA ILE A 102 5.39 -1.44 9.73
C ILE A 102 4.13 -1.47 8.90
N GLU A 103 3.35 -0.41 8.95
CA GLU A 103 2.25 -0.17 8.02
C GLU A 103 2.69 0.79 6.91
N ILE A 104 2.47 0.38 5.66
CA ILE A 104 2.85 1.11 4.44
C ILE A 104 1.57 1.44 3.68
N ARG A 105 1.36 2.74 3.41
CA ARG A 105 0.21 3.26 2.67
C ARG A 105 0.48 3.18 1.18
N LEU A 106 -0.35 2.44 0.45
CA LEU A 106 -0.20 2.23 -0.98
C LEU A 106 -1.42 2.75 -1.73
N VAL A 107 -1.17 3.44 -2.85
CA VAL A 107 -2.17 3.79 -3.85
C VAL A 107 -1.75 3.21 -5.20
N TYR A 108 -2.69 2.64 -5.92
CA TYR A 108 -2.41 2.10 -7.24
C TYR A 108 -2.39 3.24 -8.27
N ASN A 109 -1.28 3.31 -9.02
CA ASN A 109 -1.11 4.23 -10.11
C ASN A 109 -1.35 3.50 -11.45
N PRO A 110 -2.47 3.77 -12.13
CA PRO A 110 -2.80 3.09 -13.39
C PRO A 110 -1.89 3.49 -14.54
N ASP A 111 -1.27 4.67 -14.52
CA ASP A 111 -0.49 5.20 -15.64
C ASP A 111 0.82 4.43 -15.83
N ASN A 112 1.42 3.97 -14.73
CA ASN A 112 2.63 3.16 -14.75
C ASN A 112 2.39 1.70 -14.36
N ASN A 113 1.14 1.32 -14.04
CA ASN A 113 0.76 0.01 -13.52
C ASN A 113 1.66 -0.39 -12.34
N LYS A 114 1.80 0.48 -11.33
CA LYS A 114 2.56 0.24 -10.09
C LYS A 114 1.83 0.83 -8.90
N TYR A 115 2.35 0.59 -7.70
CA TYR A 115 1.90 1.25 -6.49
C TYR A 115 2.83 2.40 -6.11
N ASP A 116 2.24 3.53 -5.75
CA ASP A 116 2.93 4.64 -5.11
C ASP A 116 2.87 4.46 -3.59
N ILE A 117 3.97 4.74 -2.90
CA ILE A 117 4.03 4.76 -1.44
C ILE A 117 3.68 6.17 -0.98
N LEU A 118 2.52 6.32 -0.34
CA LEU A 118 2.06 7.60 0.18
C LEU A 118 2.69 7.97 1.52
N GLY A 119 3.13 6.96 2.27
CA GLY A 119 3.73 7.11 3.58
C GLY A 119 3.79 5.78 4.32
N TRP A 120 4.39 5.80 5.50
CA TRP A 120 4.49 4.62 6.35
C TRP A 120 4.55 5.04 7.81
N ARG A 121 4.29 4.09 8.71
CA ARG A 121 4.52 4.25 10.14
C ARG A 121 4.98 2.94 10.78
N ALA A 122 5.79 3.07 11.81
CA ALA A 122 6.14 1.97 12.69
C ALA A 122 5.14 1.86 13.83
N LEU A 123 4.75 0.63 14.16
CA LEU A 123 3.89 0.32 15.29
C LEU A 123 4.75 -0.36 16.36
N ALA A 124 4.82 0.24 17.55
CA ALA A 124 5.47 -0.39 18.68
C ALA A 124 4.73 -1.69 19.04
N LYS A 125 5.48 -2.77 19.27
CA LYS A 125 4.94 -3.98 19.90
C LYS A 125 4.70 -3.66 21.37
N ASN A 126 3.44 -3.48 21.75
CA ASN A 126 3.06 -3.51 23.16
C ASN A 126 3.23 -4.97 23.62
N LYS A 127 4.25 -5.22 24.43
CA LYS A 127 4.41 -6.50 25.14
C LYS A 127 3.43 -6.59 26.29
#